data_AF-A0A1J3CWQ3-F1
#
_entry.id   AF-A0A1J3CWQ3-F1
#
_cell.length_a   1.000
_cell.length_b   1.000
_cell.length_c   1.000
_cell.angle_alpha   90.00
_cell.angle_beta   90.00
_cell.angle_gamma   90.00
#
_symmetry.space_group_name_H-M   'P 1'
#
loop_
_entity.id
_entity.type
_entity.pdbx_description
1 polymer ?
#
loop_
_entity_poly.entity_id
_entity_poly.type
_entity_poly.pdbx_seq_one_letter_code
_entity_poly.pdbx_strand_id
1 'polypeptide(L)'
;FNYNGSELGFRILSMLRLWRLRRVSSLFARLEKDIRFNYFWIRCTKLISVTLFAVHCAGCFNYLIADRYPNPRKTWIGAAYPNFKEASLWNRYVTALYWSITTLTTTGYGDLTPQNTREMLFDIF
;
A
#
# COMPACT_ATOMS: atom_id res chain seq x y z
N PHE A 1 -18.69 -22.20 -10.29
CA PHE A 1 -18.26 -21.18 -11.28
C PHE A 1 -17.10 -20.36 -10.70
N ASN A 2 -15.86 -20.70 -11.09
CA ASN A 2 -14.59 -20.13 -10.60
C ASN A 2 -14.22 -18.80 -11.30
N TYR A 3 -15.14 -17.83 -11.36
CA TYR A 3 -14.85 -16.54 -12.03
C TYR A 3 -13.90 -15.63 -11.24
N ASN A 4 -13.87 -15.73 -9.91
CA ASN A 4 -13.08 -14.82 -9.07
C ASN A 4 -11.57 -15.16 -9.04
N GLY A 5 -11.19 -16.41 -9.31
CA GLY A 5 -9.79 -16.86 -9.29
C GLY A 5 -9.00 -16.40 -10.52
N SER A 6 -9.63 -16.45 -11.70
CA SER A 6 -9.00 -16.00 -12.95
C SER A 6 -8.81 -14.48 -12.96
N GLU A 7 -9.79 -13.71 -12.48
CA GLU A 7 -9.68 -12.24 -12.42
C GLU A 7 -8.56 -11.79 -11.47
N LEU A 8 -8.39 -12.45 -10.32
CA LEU A 8 -7.28 -12.16 -9.41
C LEU A 8 -5.93 -12.48 -10.06
N GLY A 9 -5.83 -13.62 -10.75
CA GLY A 9 -4.63 -13.98 -11.52
C GLY A 9 -4.28 -12.94 -12.59
N PHE A 10 -5.25 -12.48 -13.37
CA PHE A 10 -5.03 -11.43 -14.37
C PHE A 10 -4.63 -10.09 -13.74
N ARG A 11 -5.19 -9.73 -12.57
CA ARG A 11 -4.76 -8.54 -11.82
C ARG A 11 -3.33 -8.68 -11.31
N ILE A 12 -2.92 -9.84 -10.83
CA ILE A 12 -1.53 -10.10 -10.43
C ILE A 12 -0.59 -9.99 -11.64
N LEU A 13 -0.96 -10.56 -12.78
CA LEU A 13 -0.20 -10.41 -14.03
C LEU A 13 -0.10 -8.94 -14.46
N SER A 14 -1.12 -8.13 -14.20
CA SER A 14 -1.05 -6.69 -14.46
C SER A 14 -0.02 -5.97 -13.57
N MET A 15 0.33 -6.52 -12.40
CA MET A 15 1.41 -5.98 -11.54
C MET A 15 2.81 -6.17 -12.16
N LEU A 16 2.96 -7.00 -13.20
CA LEU A 16 4.21 -7.04 -14.00
C LEU A 16 4.54 -5.67 -14.63
N ARG A 17 3.56 -4.77 -14.73
CA ARG A 17 3.79 -3.37 -15.14
C ARG A 17 4.76 -2.64 -14.20
N LEU A 18 4.86 -3.04 -12.93
CA LEU A 18 5.81 -2.49 -11.95
C LEU A 18 7.27 -2.72 -12.36
N TRP A 19 7.56 -3.70 -13.23
CA TRP A 19 8.89 -3.86 -13.83
C TRP A 19 9.41 -2.59 -14.50
N ARG A 20 8.51 -1.73 -15.00
CA ARG A 20 8.87 -0.45 -15.61
C ARG A 20 9.52 0.53 -14.62
N LEU A 21 9.32 0.36 -13.31
CA LEU A 21 9.99 1.17 -12.26
C LEU A 21 11.51 1.07 -12.32
N ARG A 22 12.08 0.03 -12.95
CA ARG A 22 13.52 -0.03 -13.24
C ARG A 22 14.05 1.20 -13.98
N ARG A 23 13.22 1.84 -14.81
CA ARG A 23 13.57 3.06 -15.53
C ARG A 23 13.75 4.24 -14.58
N VAL A 24 12.88 4.36 -13.57
CA VAL A 24 12.95 5.40 -12.53
C VAL A 24 14.20 5.21 -11.68
N SER A 25 14.51 3.97 -11.30
CA SER A 25 15.77 3.65 -10.60
C SER A 25 17.00 4.05 -11.42
N SER A 26 17.02 3.73 -12.72
CA SER A 26 18.09 4.16 -13.63
C SER A 26 18.18 5.68 -13.78
N LEU A 27 17.07 6.41 -13.69
CA LEU A 27 17.06 7.88 -13.75
C LEU A 27 17.74 8.47 -12.52
N PHE A 28 17.38 8.02 -11.31
CA PHE A 28 18.03 8.48 -10.08
C PHE A 28 19.54 8.19 -10.08
N ALA A 29 19.95 7.02 -10.57
CA ALA A 29 21.38 6.68 -10.69
C ALA A 29 22.15 7.59 -11.67
N ARG A 30 21.47 8.17 -12.67
CA ARG A 30 22.06 9.16 -13.58
C ARG A 30 22.08 10.55 -12.95
N LEU A 31 20.99 10.97 -12.31
CA LEU A 31 20.88 12.27 -11.65
C LEU A 31 21.86 12.42 -10.47
N GLU A 32 22.08 11.34 -9.70
CA GLU A 32 23.06 11.35 -8.60
C GLU A 32 24.52 11.57 -9.08
N LYS A 33 24.81 11.27 -10.36
CA LYS A 33 26.15 11.43 -10.97
C LYS A 33 26.30 12.72 -11.78
N ASP A 34 25.22 13.45 -12.03
CA ASP A 34 25.26 14.70 -12.78
C ASP A 34 25.65 15.85 -11.84
N ILE A 35 26.82 16.44 -12.08
CA ILE A 35 27.39 17.53 -11.28
C ILE A 35 26.52 18.80 -11.25
N ARG A 36 25.56 18.93 -12.18
CA ARG A 36 24.64 20.07 -12.23
C ARG A 36 23.53 19.99 -11.19
N PHE A 37 23.31 18.81 -10.58
CA PHE A 37 22.30 18.60 -9.56
C PHE A 37 22.94 18.41 -8.19
N ASN A 38 22.27 18.93 -7.15
CA ASN A 38 22.72 18.74 -5.78
C ASN A 38 22.42 17.30 -5.34
N TYR A 39 23.49 16.55 -5.06
CA TYR A 39 23.43 15.16 -4.61
C TYR A 39 22.49 14.93 -3.41
N PHE A 40 22.50 15.84 -2.42
CA PHE A 40 21.65 15.71 -1.23
C PHE A 40 20.16 15.73 -1.59
N TRP A 41 19.74 16.69 -2.41
CA TRP A 41 18.34 16.82 -2.84
C TRP A 41 17.88 15.61 -3.64
N ILE A 42 18.69 15.13 -4.60
CA ILE A 42 18.36 13.93 -5.38
C ILE A 42 18.19 12.71 -4.47
N ARG A 43 19.08 12.52 -3.49
CA ARG A 43 18.99 11.42 -2.53
C ARG A 43 17.74 11.53 -1.66
N CYS A 44 17.42 12.72 -1.14
CA CYS A 44 16.19 12.94 -0.37
C CYS A 44 14.93 12.66 -1.20
N THR A 45 14.85 13.17 -2.44
CA THR A 45 13.71 12.91 -3.34
C THR A 45 13.55 11.42 -3.63
N LYS A 46 14.64 10.69 -3.86
CA LYS A 46 14.61 9.24 -4.06
C LYS A 46 14.05 8.51 -2.84
N LEU A 47 14.52 8.84 -1.63
CA LEU A 47 14.04 8.24 -0.39
C LEU A 47 12.55 8.53 -0.17
N ILE A 48 12.13 9.79 -0.32
CA ILE A 48 10.72 10.19 -0.20
C ILE A 48 9.85 9.42 -1.21
N SER A 49 10.31 9.31 -2.46
CA SER A 49 9.57 8.60 -3.51
C SER A 49 9.38 7.11 -3.18
N VAL A 50 10.43 6.46 -2.66
CA VAL A 50 10.37 5.05 -2.25
C VAL A 50 9.43 4.87 -1.06
N THR A 51 9.50 5.75 -0.06
CA THR A 51 8.62 5.71 1.11
C THR A 51 7.16 5.90 0.72
N LEU A 52 6.84 6.90 -0.11
CA LEU A 52 5.47 7.15 -0.58
C LEU A 52 4.91 5.95 -1.37
N PHE A 53 5.75 5.33 -2.21
CA PHE A 53 5.35 4.14 -2.96
C PHE A 53 5.08 2.96 -2.03
N ALA A 54 5.93 2.73 -1.02
CA ALA A 54 5.74 1.68 -0.04
C ALA A 54 4.42 1.86 0.73
N VAL A 55 4.15 3.08 1.24
CA VAL A 55 2.90 3.40 1.95
C VAL A 55 1.68 3.19 1.06
N HIS A 56 1.72 3.67 -0.19
CA HIS A 56 0.62 3.48 -1.12
C HIS A 56 0.35 2.01 -1.43
N CYS A 57 1.40 1.24 -1.71
CA CYS A 57 1.27 -0.18 -1.98
C CYS A 57 0.72 -0.93 -0.77
N ALA A 58 1.34 -0.79 0.40
CA ALA A 58 0.92 -1.48 1.61
C ALA A 58 -0.53 -1.13 2.00
N GLY A 59 -0.91 0.15 1.98
CA GLY A 59 -2.29 0.57 2.23
C GLY A 59 -3.30 -0.02 1.24
N CYS A 60 -3.01 0.02 -0.06
CA CYS A 60 -3.89 -0.55 -1.10
C CYS A 60 -4.01 -2.08 -0.99
N PHE A 61 -2.90 -2.78 -0.69
CA PHE A 61 -2.91 -4.23 -0.48
C PHE A 61 -3.72 -4.61 0.76
N ASN A 62 -3.55 -3.89 1.88
CA ASN A 62 -4.31 -4.17 3.09
C ASN A 62 -5.82 -3.88 2.93
N TYR A 63 -6.17 -2.82 2.20
CA TYR A 63 -7.58 -2.57 1.84
C TYR A 63 -8.15 -3.67 0.93
N LEU A 64 -7.36 -4.20 -0.02
CA LEU A 64 -7.78 -5.33 -0.86
C LEU A 64 -8.04 -6.59 -0.03
N ILE A 65 -7.21 -6.88 0.98
CA ILE A 65 -7.41 -8.00 1.91
C ILE A 65 -8.74 -7.85 2.66
N ALA A 66 -9.00 -6.65 3.22
CA ALA A 66 -10.23 -6.37 3.94
C ALA A 66 -11.49 -6.44 3.05
N ASP A 67 -11.45 -5.88 1.83
CA ASP A 67 -12.60 -5.89 0.94
C ASP A 67 -12.98 -7.31 0.47
N ARG A 68 -11.97 -8.17 0.29
CA ARG A 68 -12.14 -9.58 -0.13
C ARG A 68 -12.44 -10.54 1.02
N TYR A 69 -12.42 -10.07 2.28
CA TYR A 69 -12.73 -10.92 3.41
C TYR A 69 -14.24 -11.20 3.51
N PRO A 70 -14.69 -12.45 3.74
CA PRO A 70 -16.12 -12.78 3.72
C PRO A 70 -16.97 -12.03 4.74
N ASN A 71 -16.38 -11.63 5.87
CA ASN A 71 -17.10 -11.05 6.99
C ASN A 71 -16.61 -9.61 7.24
N PRO A 72 -17.25 -8.57 6.68
CA PRO A 72 -16.71 -7.21 6.63
C PRO A 72 -16.39 -6.63 8.00
N ARG A 73 -17.14 -7.00 9.04
CA ARG A 73 -16.95 -6.51 10.42
C ARG A 73 -15.72 -7.08 11.12
N LYS A 74 -15.15 -8.20 10.63
CA LYS A 74 -13.96 -8.85 11.19
C LYS A 74 -12.71 -8.51 10.39
N THR A 75 -12.55 -7.23 10.08
CA THR A 75 -11.41 -6.66 9.34
C THR A 75 -10.88 -5.44 10.08
N TRP A 76 -9.63 -5.06 9.81
CA TRP A 76 -8.99 -3.90 10.45
C TRP A 76 -9.81 -2.61 10.33
N ILE A 77 -10.43 -2.38 9.17
CA ILE A 77 -11.26 -1.19 8.92
C ILE A 77 -12.71 -1.39 9.36
N GLY A 78 -13.25 -2.61 9.22
CA GLY A 78 -14.66 -2.89 9.51
C GLY A 78 -14.98 -2.98 10.99
N ALA A 79 -13.99 -3.22 11.85
CA ALA A 79 -14.13 -3.13 13.30
C ALA A 79 -14.31 -1.67 13.77
N ALA A 80 -13.59 -0.73 13.15
CA ALA A 80 -13.73 0.70 13.42
C ALA A 80 -14.92 1.34 12.70
N TYR A 81 -15.17 0.93 11.45
CA TYR A 81 -16.19 1.48 10.56
C TYR A 81 -17.05 0.37 9.95
N PRO A 82 -18.16 -0.02 10.61
CA PRO A 82 -18.99 -1.15 10.17
C PRO A 82 -19.50 -1.06 8.73
N ASN A 83 -19.76 0.16 8.24
CA ASN A 83 -20.28 0.43 6.89
C ASN A 83 -19.22 1.06 5.97
N PHE A 84 -17.94 0.73 6.13
CA PHE A 84 -16.86 1.31 5.31
C PHE A 84 -17.06 1.12 3.81
N LYS A 85 -17.82 0.08 3.40
CA LYS A 85 -18.16 -0.21 2.00
C LYS A 85 -19.19 0.75 1.38
N GLU A 86 -19.78 1.63 2.17
CA GLU A 86 -20.69 2.69 1.70
C GLU A 86 -19.98 4.06 1.65
N ALA A 87 -18.84 4.21 2.35
CA ALA A 87 -18.06 5.44 2.37
C ALA A 87 -17.47 5.77 0.99
N SER A 88 -17.16 7.05 0.75
CA SER A 88 -16.51 7.47 -0.50
C SER A 88 -15.15 6.77 -0.69
N LEU A 89 -14.71 6.62 -1.94
CA LEU A 89 -13.40 6.07 -2.26
C LEU A 89 -12.27 6.88 -1.60
N TRP A 90 -12.43 8.21 -1.53
CA TRP A 90 -11.48 9.11 -0.88
C TRP A 90 -11.31 8.76 0.60
N ASN A 91 -12.42 8.61 1.33
CA ASN A 91 -12.35 8.30 2.76
C ASN A 91 -11.67 6.95 2.99
N ARG A 92 -12.02 5.92 2.21
CA ARG A 92 -11.37 4.60 2.33
C ARG A 92 -9.88 4.65 2.01
N TYR A 93 -9.52 5.40 0.98
CA TYR A 93 -8.12 5.56 0.57
C TYR A 93 -7.30 6.30 1.62
N VAL A 94 -7.81 7.41 2.16
CA VAL A 94 -7.15 8.17 3.23
C VAL A 94 -7.00 7.33 4.48
N THR A 95 -8.03 6.57 4.89
CA THR A 95 -7.95 5.66 6.04
C THR A 95 -6.91 4.56 5.83
N ALA A 96 -6.83 3.97 4.63
CA ALA A 96 -5.83 2.95 4.30
C ALA A 96 -4.40 3.51 4.28
N LEU A 97 -4.20 4.73 3.76
CA LEU A 97 -2.90 5.40 3.82
C LEU A 97 -2.53 5.78 5.26
N TYR A 98 -3.48 6.24 6.06
CA TYR A 98 -3.28 6.55 7.48
C TYR A 98 -2.82 5.32 8.27
N TRP A 99 -3.47 4.17 8.06
CA TRP A 99 -3.01 2.92 8.64
C TRP A 99 -1.59 2.57 8.17
N SER A 100 -1.33 2.68 6.87
CA SER A 100 -0.03 2.29 6.33
C SER A 100 1.11 3.19 6.80
N ILE A 101 0.90 4.51 6.90
CA ILE A 101 1.93 5.44 7.38
C ILE A 101 2.19 5.26 8.87
N THR A 102 1.15 5.11 9.70
CA THR A 102 1.30 4.98 11.16
C THR A 102 2.00 3.67 11.55
N THR A 103 1.79 2.60 10.79
CA THR A 103 2.55 1.35 10.91
C THR A 103 3.99 1.52 10.42
N LEU A 104 4.20 2.10 9.23
CA LEU A 104 5.54 2.27 8.66
C LEU A 104 6.44 3.19 9.51
N THR A 105 5.87 4.26 10.09
CA THR A 105 6.59 5.17 10.99
C THR A 105 6.65 4.67 12.43
N THR A 106 6.20 3.43 12.69
CA THR A 106 6.23 2.79 14.02
C THR A 106 5.51 3.59 15.10
N THR A 107 4.51 4.39 14.71
CA THR A 107 3.70 5.18 15.65
C THR A 107 2.66 4.30 16.33
N GLY A 108 1.95 3.47 15.55
CA GLY A 108 1.11 2.39 16.07
C GLY A 108 0.10 2.79 17.14
N TYR A 109 -0.82 3.71 16.84
CA TYR A 109 -1.84 4.16 17.81
C TYR A 109 -2.75 3.04 18.33
N GLY A 110 -2.93 1.96 17.58
CA GLY A 110 -3.76 0.81 17.96
C GLY A 110 -5.26 0.99 17.66
N ASP A 111 -5.64 2.05 16.97
CA ASP A 111 -7.00 2.33 16.50
C ASP A 111 -7.43 1.43 15.34
N LEU A 112 -6.47 1.02 14.50
CA LEU A 112 -6.67 0.17 13.34
C LEU A 112 -5.75 -1.05 13.43
N THR A 113 -6.30 -2.18 13.88
CA THR A 113 -5.54 -3.41 14.16
C THR A 113 -6.11 -4.60 13.40
N PRO A 114 -5.26 -5.55 12.98
CA PRO A 114 -5.71 -6.74 12.25
C PRO A 114 -6.69 -7.56 13.10
N GLN A 115 -7.82 -7.95 12.49
CA GLN A 115 -8.89 -8.69 13.19
C GLN A 115 -9.03 -10.14 12.70
N ASN A 116 -8.22 -10.53 11.72
CA ASN A 116 -8.21 -11.87 11.16
C ASN A 116 -6.78 -12.34 10.84
N THR A 117 -6.61 -13.65 10.75
CA THR A 117 -5.30 -14.28 10.54
C THR A 117 -4.62 -13.85 9.23
N ARG A 118 -5.40 -13.45 8.20
CA ARG A 118 -4.82 -13.00 6.92
C ARG A 118 -4.20 -11.62 7.03
N GLU A 119 -4.86 -10.71 7.73
CA GLU A 119 -4.32 -9.38 8.06
C GLU A 119 -3.12 -9.51 9.00
N MET A 120 -3.21 -10.36 10.04
CA MET A 120 -2.07 -10.60 10.93
C MET A 120 -0.84 -11.14 10.18
N LEU A 121 -1.04 -12.05 9.22
CA LEU A 121 0.05 -12.56 8.40
C LEU A 121 0.66 -11.45 7.53
N PHE A 122 -0.17 -10.57 6.96
CA PHE A 122 0.31 -9.44 6.16
C PHE A 122 1.11 -8.45 7.00
N ASP A 123 0.66 -8.11 8.20
CA ASP A 123 1.33 -7.14 9.09
C ASP A 123 2.70 -7.62 9.60
N ILE A 124 2.96 -8.93 9.57
CA ILE A 124 4.25 -9.52 9.93
C ILE A 124 5.31 -9.31 8.83
N PHE A 125 4.91 -9.17 7.56
CA PHE A 125 5.81 -9.09 6.40
C PHE A 125 5.97 -7.67 5.85
#